data_AF-A0A9P1DKE3-F1
#
_entry.id   AF-A0A9P1DKE3-F1
#
_cell.length_a   1.000
_cell.length_b   1.000
_cell.length_c   1.000
_cell.angle_alpha   90.00
_cell.angle_beta   90.00
_cell.angle_gamma   90.00
#
_symmetry.space_group_name_H-M   'P 1'
#
loop_
_entity.id
_entity.type
_entity.pdbx_description
1 polymer ?
#
loop_
_entity_poly.entity_id
_entity_poly.type
_entity_poly.pdbx_seq_one_letter_code
_entity_poly.pdbx_strand_id
1 'polypeptide(L)'
;MDSLSWLFLEHFREYNQWPWRSFNPLEQQLAHHPSFVFAEVLFFLLSGFAFLHAACESYAKEERRLMLIWVATFIVGTVNDYIFMLLPVVDNFWQAQGLIMLTPRMPLYIPCVYNGFMYWSTVAAARVFRHARSSALAEASFAGLLAMIFYAPYDMCGARFLWWTWHDTDPGVALRWLGVPGGSTAWTITFTACFSLLLRLGADLGWSQVKTLALACWSTPLMIIVLNVFTVLGLDRIGMPGPQTVLAATLCFAAMCICQPKPEAWPQKKAQLLNGPEHWSVRAMLCTYFATLVLVGLLFSPEKQVSTGVHQQFGSCDATDIDLMGYERKRYICRERFPTTYFHFECRMPEAGMEQITPEAALTDGVASWYTICGQPHADYQNWLSGLLVLCGTGALLFLFAFSTYLKEESGCKMPPSVVESENPEVKVSDELGKRQPRSSTPRRKGWYTKCTTTVQPFKVNQTGGLKLESSLRTC
;
A
#
# COMPACT_ATOMS: atom_id res chain seq x y z
N MET A 1 22.29 23.88 -7.13
CA MET A 1 21.57 23.01 -8.08
C MET A 1 22.50 21.96 -8.71
N ASP A 2 23.80 22.24 -8.86
CA ASP A 2 24.76 21.29 -9.44
C ASP A 2 25.07 20.05 -8.58
N SER A 3 24.88 20.11 -7.26
CA SER A 3 25.09 18.94 -6.37
C SER A 3 23.96 17.91 -6.44
N LEU A 4 22.72 18.35 -6.69
CA LEU A 4 21.54 17.47 -6.79
C LEU A 4 21.47 16.79 -8.16
N SER A 5 21.84 17.47 -9.25
CA SER A 5 21.90 16.83 -10.57
C SER A 5 22.98 15.74 -10.63
N TRP A 6 24.12 15.97 -9.97
CA TRP A 6 25.22 15.00 -9.89
C TRP A 6 24.82 13.71 -9.17
N LEU A 7 24.17 13.81 -8.01
CA LEU A 7 23.78 12.64 -7.20
C LEU A 7 22.82 11.69 -7.95
N PHE A 8 21.87 12.26 -8.71
CA PHE A 8 20.90 11.47 -9.46
C PHE A 8 21.49 10.91 -10.76
N LEU A 9 22.24 11.72 -11.52
CA LEU A 9 22.73 11.29 -12.83
C LEU A 9 23.83 10.23 -12.74
N GLU A 10 24.69 10.26 -11.72
CA GLU A 10 25.72 9.23 -11.56
C GLU A 10 25.14 7.88 -11.14
N HIS A 11 24.12 7.85 -10.27
CA HIS A 11 23.44 6.62 -9.89
C HIS A 11 22.89 5.87 -11.12
N PHE A 12 22.39 6.59 -12.12
CA PHE A 12 21.88 5.99 -13.36
C PHE A 12 22.97 5.60 -14.36
N ARG A 13 24.22 6.06 -14.22
CA ARG A 13 25.30 5.67 -15.14
C ARG A 13 25.68 4.20 -14.99
N GLU A 14 25.62 3.67 -13.77
CA GLU A 14 25.90 2.26 -13.48
C GLU A 14 24.85 1.31 -14.08
N TYR A 15 23.62 1.79 -14.32
CA TYR A 15 22.52 0.95 -14.83
C TYR A 15 22.82 0.34 -16.20
N ASN A 16 23.60 1.03 -17.03
CA ASN A 16 23.99 0.52 -18.36
C ASN A 16 25.18 -0.46 -18.29
N GLN A 17 25.87 -0.53 -17.16
CA GLN A 17 27.03 -1.40 -16.95
C GLN A 17 26.61 -2.78 -16.42
N TRP A 18 25.46 -2.84 -15.71
CA TRP A 18 24.95 -4.08 -15.16
C TRP A 18 24.27 -4.95 -16.22
N PRO A 19 24.44 -6.29 -16.16
CA PRO A 19 23.84 -7.22 -17.12
C PRO A 19 22.35 -7.52 -16.82
N TRP A 20 21.59 -6.52 -16.39
CA TRP A 20 20.15 -6.67 -16.10
C TRP A 20 19.32 -6.67 -17.39
N ARG A 21 18.10 -7.19 -17.30
CA ARG A 21 17.13 -7.20 -18.40
C ARG A 21 15.77 -6.75 -17.88
N SER A 22 15.01 -6.05 -18.72
CA SER A 22 13.62 -5.68 -18.39
C SER A 22 12.71 -6.91 -18.27
N PHE A 23 13.01 -7.98 -19.01
CA PHE A 23 12.27 -9.24 -18.98
C PHE A 23 13.25 -10.40 -18.78
N ASN A 24 13.16 -11.06 -17.64
CA ASN A 24 13.98 -12.23 -17.33
C ASN A 24 13.23 -13.52 -17.71
N PRO A 25 13.92 -14.57 -18.22
CA PRO A 25 13.28 -15.82 -18.58
C PRO A 25 12.65 -16.52 -17.37
N LEU A 26 11.40 -16.97 -17.51
CA LEU A 26 10.66 -17.65 -16.44
C LEU A 26 11.36 -18.94 -15.97
N GLU A 27 11.85 -19.75 -16.90
CA GLU A 27 12.54 -21.00 -16.60
C GLU A 27 13.79 -20.76 -15.74
N GLN A 28 14.60 -19.77 -16.11
CA GLN A 28 15.78 -19.38 -15.35
C GLN A 28 15.42 -18.89 -13.95
N GLN A 29 14.38 -18.05 -13.82
CA GLN A 29 13.96 -17.55 -12.51
C GLN A 29 13.35 -18.63 -11.62
N LEU A 30 12.61 -19.60 -12.18
CA LEU A 30 12.12 -20.75 -11.44
C LEU A 30 13.25 -21.67 -10.98
N ALA A 31 14.32 -21.80 -11.76
CA ALA A 31 15.49 -22.59 -11.38
C ALA A 31 16.30 -21.91 -10.26
N HIS A 32 16.47 -20.57 -10.33
CA HIS A 32 17.30 -19.82 -9.38
C HIS A 32 16.57 -19.45 -8.09
N HIS A 33 15.33 -18.97 -8.25
CA HIS A 33 14.64 -18.22 -7.20
C HIS A 33 13.13 -18.52 -7.20
N PRO A 34 12.74 -19.81 -7.09
CA PRO A 34 11.36 -20.22 -7.33
C PRO A 34 10.37 -19.53 -6.38
N SER A 35 10.71 -19.39 -5.09
CA SER A 35 9.82 -18.74 -4.12
C SER A 35 9.49 -17.29 -4.51
N PHE A 36 10.44 -16.61 -5.16
CA PHE A 36 10.27 -15.22 -5.59
C PHE A 36 9.33 -15.11 -6.77
N VAL A 37 9.40 -16.04 -7.73
CA VAL A 37 8.43 -16.11 -8.84
C VAL A 37 7.00 -16.26 -8.32
N PHE A 38 6.79 -17.10 -7.31
CA PHE A 38 5.47 -17.23 -6.67
C PHE A 38 5.02 -15.93 -6.00
N ALA A 39 5.93 -15.20 -5.36
CA ALA A 39 5.65 -13.88 -4.78
C ALA A 39 5.27 -12.85 -5.86
N GLU A 40 6.02 -12.78 -6.96
CA GLU A 40 5.74 -11.86 -8.07
C GLU A 40 4.34 -12.10 -8.65
N VAL A 41 4.03 -13.35 -8.98
CA VAL A 41 2.72 -13.74 -9.52
C VAL A 41 1.61 -13.41 -8.53
N LEU A 42 1.81 -13.70 -7.23
CA LEU A 42 0.84 -13.36 -6.19
C LEU A 42 0.53 -11.86 -6.16
N PHE A 43 1.55 -11.00 -6.18
CA PHE A 43 1.34 -9.55 -6.13
C PHE A 43 0.80 -8.97 -7.44
N PHE A 44 1.15 -9.53 -8.60
CA PHE A 44 0.50 -9.16 -9.86
C PHE A 44 -0.99 -9.48 -9.85
N LEU A 45 -1.37 -10.69 -9.41
CA LEU A 45 -2.76 -11.09 -9.28
C LEU A 45 -3.51 -10.24 -8.25
N LEU A 46 -2.89 -9.96 -7.09
CA LEU A 46 -3.50 -9.16 -6.05
C LEU A 46 -3.70 -7.70 -6.47
N SER A 47 -2.71 -7.11 -7.15
CA SER A 47 -2.78 -5.74 -7.68
C SER A 47 -3.82 -5.61 -8.80
N GLY A 48 -3.86 -6.58 -9.72
CA GLY A 48 -4.88 -6.66 -10.77
C GLY A 48 -6.29 -6.85 -10.20
N PHE A 49 -6.44 -7.70 -9.18
CA PHE A 49 -7.71 -7.89 -8.48
C PHE A 49 -8.12 -6.62 -7.71
N ALA A 50 -7.18 -5.91 -7.09
CA ALA A 50 -7.44 -4.62 -6.45
C ALA A 50 -7.90 -3.56 -7.47
N PHE A 51 -7.32 -3.56 -8.68
CA PHE A 51 -7.73 -2.69 -9.77
C PHE A 51 -9.17 -3.01 -10.22
N LEU A 52 -9.49 -4.29 -10.44
CA LEU A 52 -10.84 -4.71 -10.83
C LEU A 52 -11.86 -4.35 -9.74
N HIS A 53 -11.55 -4.63 -8.48
CA HIS A 53 -12.36 -4.20 -7.34
C HIS A 53 -12.55 -2.67 -7.33
N ALA A 54 -11.47 -1.90 -7.49
CA ALA A 54 -11.53 -0.45 -7.56
C ALA A 54 -12.40 0.03 -8.73
N ALA A 55 -12.27 -0.54 -9.92
CA ALA A 55 -13.00 -0.15 -11.12
C ALA A 55 -14.51 -0.47 -11.00
N CYS A 56 -14.85 -1.70 -10.61
CA CYS A 56 -16.22 -2.16 -10.52
C CYS A 56 -16.99 -1.49 -9.37
N GLU A 57 -16.37 -1.36 -8.18
CA GLU A 57 -17.03 -0.78 -7.02
C GLU A 57 -17.02 0.77 -7.02
N SER A 58 -16.06 1.42 -7.71
CA SER A 58 -16.10 2.88 -7.88
C SER A 58 -17.29 3.33 -8.73
N TYR A 59 -17.69 2.51 -9.72
CA TYR A 59 -18.80 2.84 -10.62
C TYR A 59 -20.17 2.74 -9.92
N ALA A 60 -20.29 1.90 -8.89
CA ALA A 60 -21.52 1.73 -8.14
C ALA A 60 -21.74 2.82 -7.06
N LYS A 61 -20.66 3.48 -6.59
CA LYS A 61 -20.69 4.38 -5.42
C LYS A 61 -19.66 5.50 -5.59
N GLU A 62 -20.01 6.56 -6.32
CA GLU A 62 -19.16 7.74 -6.64
C GLU A 62 -18.40 8.32 -5.43
N GLU A 63 -18.87 8.08 -4.20
CA GLU A 63 -18.28 8.64 -2.99
C GLU A 63 -17.04 7.91 -2.45
N ARG A 64 -16.77 6.65 -2.82
CA ARG A 64 -15.68 5.85 -2.21
C ARG A 64 -14.29 6.09 -2.80
N ARG A 65 -14.18 6.80 -3.94
CA ARG A 65 -12.94 7.15 -4.64
C ARG A 65 -11.92 5.98 -4.74
N LEU A 66 -12.35 4.73 -4.88
CA LEU A 66 -11.47 3.57 -4.78
C LEU A 66 -10.39 3.54 -5.87
N MET A 67 -10.73 4.00 -7.08
CA MET A 67 -9.75 4.14 -8.16
C MET A 67 -8.64 5.12 -7.81
N LEU A 68 -8.96 6.23 -7.12
CA LEU A 68 -7.93 7.16 -6.63
C LEU A 68 -7.03 6.48 -5.60
N ILE A 69 -7.58 5.67 -4.69
CA ILE A 69 -6.76 4.94 -3.71
C ILE A 69 -5.79 4.01 -4.44
N TRP A 70 -6.27 3.21 -5.41
CA TRP A 70 -5.40 2.29 -6.17
C TRP A 70 -4.29 3.01 -6.93
N VAL A 71 -4.62 4.11 -7.63
CA VAL A 71 -3.63 4.93 -8.34
C VAL A 71 -2.64 5.55 -7.35
N ALA A 72 -3.14 6.05 -6.22
CA ALA A 72 -2.31 6.67 -5.20
C ALA A 72 -1.38 5.67 -4.54
N THR A 73 -1.82 4.45 -4.21
CA THR A 73 -0.94 3.43 -3.62
C THR A 73 0.17 3.03 -4.59
N PHE A 74 -0.13 2.90 -5.88
CA PHE A 74 0.87 2.61 -6.89
C PHE A 74 1.91 3.73 -7.00
N ILE A 75 1.47 4.98 -7.17
CA ILE A 75 2.37 6.13 -7.38
C ILE A 75 3.15 6.44 -6.10
N VAL A 76 2.45 6.64 -4.98
CA VAL A 76 3.06 7.07 -3.71
C VAL A 76 4.00 5.99 -3.17
N GLY A 77 3.63 4.72 -3.29
CA GLY A 77 4.49 3.60 -2.93
C GLY A 77 5.76 3.53 -3.80
N THR A 78 5.60 3.62 -5.13
CA THR A 78 6.74 3.64 -6.05
C THR A 78 7.69 4.80 -5.76
N VAL A 79 7.15 6.00 -5.54
CA VAL A 79 7.95 7.19 -5.20
C VAL A 79 8.68 6.99 -3.87
N ASN A 80 8.04 6.39 -2.87
CA ASN A 80 8.69 6.08 -1.60
C ASN A 80 9.92 5.20 -1.81
N ASP A 81 9.78 4.05 -2.48
CA ASP A 81 10.91 3.15 -2.74
C ASP A 81 12.01 3.84 -3.54
N TYR A 82 11.63 4.64 -4.54
CA TYR A 82 12.59 5.37 -5.35
C TYR A 82 13.41 6.37 -4.52
N ILE A 83 12.80 7.04 -3.54
CA ILE A 83 13.49 7.94 -2.61
C ILE A 83 14.53 7.15 -1.79
N PHE A 84 14.15 5.98 -1.26
CA PHE A 84 15.07 5.15 -0.46
C PHE A 84 16.19 4.52 -1.30
N MET A 85 15.94 4.20 -2.57
CA MET A 85 16.98 3.69 -3.48
C MET A 85 17.96 4.77 -3.97
N LEU A 86 17.50 6.01 -4.13
CA LEU A 86 18.30 7.08 -4.74
C LEU A 86 19.10 7.92 -3.77
N LEU A 87 18.69 7.98 -2.50
CA LEU A 87 19.40 8.76 -1.49
C LEU A 87 20.39 7.84 -0.77
N PRO A 88 21.71 7.96 -1.00
CA PRO A 88 22.69 7.04 -0.42
C PRO A 88 22.55 6.89 1.08
N VAL A 89 22.27 8.00 1.80
CA VAL A 89 22.09 8.05 3.26
C VAL A 89 20.92 7.22 3.82
N VAL A 90 20.01 6.76 2.96
CA VAL A 90 18.89 5.88 3.33
C VAL A 90 18.78 4.63 2.45
N ASP A 91 19.75 4.40 1.55
CA ASP A 91 19.84 3.17 0.76
C ASP A 91 20.19 2.00 1.67
N ASN A 92 19.17 1.25 2.07
CA ASN A 92 19.28 0.21 3.08
C ASN A 92 18.68 -1.14 2.68
N PHE A 93 18.22 -1.29 1.43
CA PHE A 93 17.78 -2.59 0.90
C PHE A 93 17.97 -2.72 -0.62
N TRP A 94 18.15 -3.96 -1.08
CA TRP A 94 18.34 -4.29 -2.49
C TRP A 94 17.39 -5.40 -2.90
N GLN A 95 16.57 -5.16 -3.91
CA GLN A 95 15.62 -6.13 -4.44
C GLN A 95 16.31 -7.14 -5.36
N ALA A 96 15.88 -8.40 -5.29
CA ALA A 96 16.27 -9.41 -6.26
C ALA A 96 15.74 -9.07 -7.66
N GLN A 97 16.40 -9.62 -8.68
CA GLN A 97 15.92 -9.50 -10.07
C GLN A 97 14.65 -10.34 -10.23
N GLY A 98 13.54 -9.71 -10.61
CA GLY A 98 12.26 -10.37 -10.87
C GLY A 98 12.07 -10.76 -12.33
N LEU A 99 10.90 -11.29 -12.68
CA LEU A 99 10.50 -11.56 -14.06
C LEU A 99 10.40 -10.28 -14.91
N ILE A 100 9.88 -9.21 -14.31
CA ILE A 100 9.71 -7.91 -14.97
C ILE A 100 10.42 -6.84 -14.16
N MET A 101 11.47 -6.26 -14.73
CA MET A 101 12.25 -5.17 -14.14
C MET A 101 11.83 -3.83 -14.74
N LEU A 102 11.51 -2.86 -13.87
CA LEU A 102 11.32 -1.45 -14.27
C LEU A 102 12.66 -0.72 -14.34
N THR A 103 13.55 -1.04 -13.42
CA THR A 103 14.95 -0.60 -13.36
C THR A 103 15.80 -1.79 -12.85
N PRO A 104 17.14 -1.76 -12.91
CA PRO A 104 17.96 -2.83 -12.34
C PRO A 104 17.75 -3.04 -10.82
N ARG A 105 17.18 -2.07 -10.10
CA ARG A 105 16.91 -2.17 -8.65
C ARG A 105 15.44 -2.29 -8.28
N MET A 106 14.53 -2.06 -9.24
CA MET A 106 13.09 -2.02 -8.98
C MET A 106 12.35 -2.95 -9.91
N PRO A 107 12.01 -4.16 -9.46
CA PRO A 107 11.09 -5.03 -10.18
C PRO A 107 9.64 -4.52 -10.11
N LEU A 108 8.83 -4.81 -11.13
CA LEU A 108 7.44 -4.36 -11.24
C LEU A 108 6.55 -4.87 -10.09
N TYR A 109 6.93 -5.98 -9.46
CA TYR A 109 6.15 -6.53 -8.34
C TYR A 109 6.12 -5.57 -7.14
N ILE A 110 7.12 -4.70 -6.97
CA ILE A 110 7.19 -3.76 -5.83
C ILE A 110 6.06 -2.71 -5.85
N PRO A 111 5.82 -1.97 -6.94
CA PRO A 111 4.60 -1.17 -7.06
C PRO A 111 3.31 -1.96 -6.80
N CYS A 112 3.29 -3.25 -7.15
CA CYS A 112 2.15 -4.14 -6.88
C CYS A 112 2.04 -4.55 -5.40
N VAL A 113 3.16 -4.67 -4.67
CA VAL A 113 3.19 -4.88 -3.21
C VAL A 113 2.55 -3.70 -2.50
N TYR A 114 2.87 -2.46 -2.92
CA TYR A 114 2.24 -1.26 -2.38
C TYR A 114 0.73 -1.24 -2.58
N ASN A 115 0.25 -1.64 -3.76
CA ASN A 115 -1.17 -1.89 -3.94
C ASN A 115 -1.69 -2.96 -2.98
N GLY A 116 -0.97 -4.07 -2.77
CA GLY A 116 -1.37 -5.08 -1.78
C GLY A 116 -1.59 -4.51 -0.38
N PHE A 117 -0.54 -4.05 0.29
CA PHE A 117 -0.65 -3.73 1.72
C PHE A 117 -1.33 -2.37 1.99
N MET A 118 -1.22 -1.38 1.10
CA MET A 118 -1.81 -0.06 1.35
C MET A 118 -3.28 0.00 0.92
N TYR A 119 -3.62 -0.54 -0.25
CA TYR A 119 -4.99 -0.45 -0.79
C TYR A 119 -5.96 -1.22 0.11
N TRP A 120 -5.68 -2.51 0.33
CA TRP A 120 -6.60 -3.37 1.09
C TRP A 120 -6.78 -2.89 2.53
N SER A 121 -5.69 -2.45 3.17
CA SER A 121 -5.74 -1.92 4.54
C SER A 121 -6.53 -0.61 4.62
N THR A 122 -6.31 0.31 3.67
CA THR A 122 -7.06 1.58 3.62
C THR A 122 -8.55 1.34 3.37
N VAL A 123 -8.88 0.46 2.42
CA VAL A 123 -10.28 0.15 2.10
C VAL A 123 -10.97 -0.60 3.24
N ALA A 124 -10.28 -1.57 3.88
CA ALA A 124 -10.79 -2.30 5.03
C ALA A 124 -11.06 -1.35 6.21
N ALA A 125 -10.14 -0.42 6.50
CA ALA A 125 -10.31 0.53 7.57
C ALA A 125 -11.45 1.53 7.32
N ALA A 126 -11.49 2.10 6.12
CA ALA A 126 -12.60 2.93 5.65
C ALA A 126 -13.97 2.25 5.84
N ARG A 127 -14.00 0.94 5.66
CA ARG A 127 -15.21 0.13 5.80
C ARG A 127 -15.65 -0.02 7.25
N VAL A 128 -14.73 -0.37 8.14
CA VAL A 128 -14.99 -0.53 9.58
C VAL A 128 -15.46 0.78 10.20
N PHE A 129 -14.78 1.89 9.87
CA PHE A 129 -15.12 3.21 10.40
C PHE A 129 -16.22 3.91 9.61
N ARG A 130 -16.62 3.37 8.45
CA ARG A 130 -17.68 3.90 7.58
C ARG A 130 -17.46 5.36 7.20
N HIS A 131 -16.19 5.75 7.10
CA HIS A 131 -15.84 7.14 6.85
C HIS A 131 -16.51 8.10 7.86
N ALA A 132 -16.71 7.65 9.10
CA ALA A 132 -17.32 8.45 10.15
C ALA A 132 -16.40 9.62 10.54
N ARG A 133 -17.01 10.81 10.64
CA ARG A 133 -16.33 12.09 10.92
C ARG A 133 -15.41 12.03 12.13
N SER A 134 -15.94 11.46 13.20
CA SER A 134 -15.30 11.39 14.52
C SER A 134 -14.12 10.44 14.59
N SER A 135 -13.76 9.79 13.48
CA SER A 135 -12.80 8.70 13.49
C SER A 135 -11.77 8.79 12.37
N ALA A 136 -11.49 9.96 11.79
CA ALA A 136 -10.48 10.06 10.72
C ALA A 136 -9.08 9.57 11.18
N LEU A 137 -8.66 9.97 12.39
CA LEU A 137 -7.42 9.48 12.99
C LEU A 137 -7.51 7.98 13.31
N ALA A 138 -8.63 7.51 13.86
CA ALA A 138 -8.84 6.10 14.17
C ALA A 138 -8.86 5.21 12.92
N GLU A 139 -9.48 5.66 11.82
CA GLU A 139 -9.51 5.02 10.51
C GLU A 139 -8.11 4.91 9.94
N ALA A 140 -7.36 6.01 9.95
CA ALA A 140 -5.97 6.03 9.50
C ALA A 140 -5.07 5.13 10.35
N SER A 141 -5.18 5.20 11.68
CA SER A 141 -4.46 4.33 12.61
C SER A 141 -4.76 2.85 12.36
N PHE A 142 -6.03 2.49 12.16
CA PHE A 142 -6.41 1.13 11.86
C PHE A 142 -5.90 0.66 10.48
N ALA A 143 -5.88 1.54 9.48
CA ALA A 143 -5.24 1.25 8.20
C ALA A 143 -3.74 0.93 8.37
N GLY A 144 -3.03 1.67 9.23
CA GLY A 144 -1.64 1.38 9.60
C GLY A 144 -1.46 0.02 10.28
N LEU A 145 -2.33 -0.31 11.24
CA LEU A 145 -2.28 -1.61 11.93
C LEU A 145 -2.57 -2.79 10.99
N LEU A 146 -3.58 -2.66 10.11
CA LEU A 146 -3.88 -3.66 9.10
C LEU A 146 -2.74 -3.83 8.10
N ALA A 147 -2.11 -2.73 7.69
CA ALA A 147 -0.97 -2.75 6.78
C ALA A 147 0.21 -3.49 7.36
N MET A 148 0.53 -3.29 8.64
CA MET A 148 1.58 -4.03 9.34
C MET A 148 1.32 -5.53 9.34
N ILE A 149 0.09 -5.94 9.68
CA ILE A 149 -0.27 -7.36 9.73
C ILE A 149 -0.30 -7.98 8.33
N PHE A 150 -0.66 -7.20 7.31
CA PHE A 150 -0.53 -7.62 5.91
C PHE A 150 0.94 -7.82 5.53
N TYR A 151 1.78 -6.82 5.79
CA TYR A 151 3.15 -6.75 5.28
C TYR A 151 4.14 -7.63 6.04
N ALA A 152 4.00 -7.77 7.36
CA ALA A 152 4.99 -8.47 8.18
C ALA A 152 5.24 -9.94 7.74
N PRO A 153 4.24 -10.77 7.42
CA PRO A 153 4.46 -12.09 6.82
C PRO A 153 5.26 -12.06 5.51
N TYR A 154 4.97 -11.07 4.67
CA TYR A 154 5.69 -10.86 3.41
C TYR A 154 7.14 -10.48 3.68
N ASP A 155 7.39 -9.59 4.65
CA ASP A 155 8.73 -9.15 5.04
C ASP A 155 9.56 -10.31 5.60
N MET A 156 8.94 -11.14 6.46
CA MET A 156 9.55 -12.36 6.99
C MET A 156 9.94 -13.34 5.89
N CYS A 157 9.07 -13.55 4.89
CA CYS A 157 9.37 -14.41 3.76
C CYS A 157 10.47 -13.79 2.89
N GLY A 158 10.34 -12.53 2.51
CA GLY A 158 11.25 -11.94 1.55
C GLY A 158 12.68 -11.74 2.05
N ALA A 159 12.85 -11.31 3.31
CA ALA A 159 14.17 -11.25 3.91
C ALA A 159 14.80 -12.64 4.06
N ARG A 160 13.99 -13.68 4.29
CA ARG A 160 14.49 -15.05 4.49
C ARG A 160 14.81 -15.77 3.18
N PHE A 161 13.96 -15.62 2.18
CA PHE A 161 14.08 -16.25 0.87
C PHE A 161 14.82 -15.39 -0.15
N LEU A 162 15.53 -14.33 0.29
CA LEU A 162 16.32 -13.43 -0.54
C LEU A 162 15.54 -12.67 -1.63
N TRP A 163 14.24 -12.42 -1.45
CA TRP A 163 13.48 -11.53 -2.36
C TRP A 163 14.06 -10.12 -2.35
N TRP A 164 14.65 -9.74 -1.21
CA TRP A 164 15.58 -8.62 -1.09
C TRP A 164 16.58 -8.91 0.03
N THR A 165 17.64 -8.12 0.06
CA THR A 165 18.59 -8.05 1.17
C THR A 165 18.52 -6.71 1.86
N TRP A 166 18.73 -6.72 3.17
CA TRP A 166 18.89 -5.52 3.98
C TRP A 166 20.36 -5.16 4.13
N HIS A 167 20.64 -3.87 4.36
CA HIS A 167 21.96 -3.38 4.69
C HIS A 167 22.45 -4.01 6.01
N ASP A 168 23.72 -4.40 6.02
CA ASP A 168 24.32 -5.18 7.12
C ASP A 168 24.35 -4.39 8.44
N THR A 169 24.89 -3.17 8.40
CA THR A 169 25.13 -2.36 9.60
C THR A 169 24.33 -1.06 9.66
N ASP A 170 23.29 -0.88 8.84
CA ASP A 170 22.54 0.37 8.84
C ASP A 170 21.68 0.46 10.11
N PRO A 171 21.81 1.53 10.91
CA PRO A 171 21.12 1.65 12.20
C PRO A 171 19.59 1.57 12.07
N GLY A 172 19.03 2.07 10.96
CA GLY A 172 17.59 2.04 10.69
C GLY A 172 17.02 0.63 10.54
N VAL A 173 17.85 -0.36 10.23
CA VAL A 173 17.45 -1.76 10.03
C VAL A 173 18.20 -2.75 10.94
N ALA A 174 18.97 -2.25 11.91
CA ALA A 174 19.81 -3.06 12.79
C ALA A 174 18.99 -3.89 13.80
N LEU A 175 17.96 -3.30 14.41
CA LEU A 175 17.13 -3.98 15.40
C LEU A 175 16.06 -4.82 14.69
N ARG A 176 16.09 -6.14 14.90
CA ARG A 176 15.23 -7.09 14.18
C ARG A 176 14.40 -7.96 15.12
N TRP A 177 13.24 -8.40 14.63
CA TRP A 177 12.39 -9.40 15.26
C TRP A 177 12.07 -10.49 14.23
N LEU A 178 12.36 -11.76 14.57
CA LEU A 178 12.23 -12.90 13.65
C LEU A 178 12.94 -12.72 12.29
N GLY A 179 14.03 -11.95 12.28
CA GLY A 179 14.84 -11.66 11.08
C GLY A 179 14.42 -10.40 10.32
N VAL A 180 13.29 -9.78 10.68
CA VAL A 180 12.73 -8.58 10.04
C VAL A 180 13.11 -7.32 10.82
N PRO A 181 13.55 -6.23 10.16
CA PRO A 181 13.79 -4.95 10.82
C PRO A 181 12.55 -4.37 11.51
N GLY A 182 12.70 -3.97 12.77
CA GLY A 182 11.69 -3.20 13.50
C GLY A 182 11.34 -1.91 12.77
N GLY A 183 12.34 -1.25 12.17
CA GLY A 183 12.18 -0.09 11.30
C GLY A 183 11.23 -0.33 10.12
N SER A 184 11.36 -1.45 9.40
CA SER A 184 10.47 -1.80 8.29
C SER A 184 9.02 -1.98 8.74
N THR A 185 8.83 -2.66 9.88
CA THR A 185 7.50 -2.88 10.46
C THR A 185 6.86 -1.56 10.91
N ALA A 186 7.61 -0.72 11.63
CA ALA A 186 7.14 0.58 12.10
C ALA A 186 6.91 1.55 10.93
N TRP A 187 7.75 1.50 9.90
CA TRP A 187 7.56 2.22 8.64
C TRP A 187 6.23 1.85 8.00
N THR A 188 5.90 0.56 7.89
CA THR A 188 4.62 0.13 7.30
C THR A 188 3.40 0.69 8.05
N ILE A 189 3.42 0.63 9.39
CA ILE A 189 2.36 1.15 10.26
C ILE A 189 2.15 2.64 10.00
N THR A 190 3.24 3.40 10.12
CA THR A 190 3.22 4.86 10.09
C THR A 190 2.97 5.39 8.68
N PHE A 191 3.57 4.78 7.66
CA PHE A 191 3.41 5.15 6.26
C PHE A 191 1.95 5.01 5.82
N THR A 192 1.34 3.85 6.06
CA THR A 192 -0.04 3.62 5.62
C THR A 192 -1.03 4.47 6.40
N ALA A 193 -0.79 4.70 7.69
CA ALA A 193 -1.62 5.61 8.48
C ALA A 193 -1.52 7.05 7.96
N CYS A 194 -0.32 7.56 7.69
CA CYS A 194 -0.11 8.89 7.13
C CYS A 194 -0.76 9.03 5.75
N PHE A 195 -0.57 8.05 4.88
CA PHE A 195 -1.20 7.98 3.56
C PHE A 195 -2.74 8.01 3.66
N SER A 196 -3.32 7.14 4.49
CA SER A 196 -4.77 7.07 4.70
C SER A 196 -5.33 8.39 5.23
N LEU A 197 -4.66 9.00 6.22
CA LEU A 197 -5.04 10.28 6.80
C LEU A 197 -5.03 11.41 5.75
N LEU A 198 -3.98 11.49 4.93
CA LEU A 198 -3.83 12.55 3.93
C LEU A 198 -4.86 12.42 2.79
N LEU A 199 -5.11 11.18 2.31
CA LEU A 199 -6.19 10.93 1.36
C LEU A 199 -7.55 11.33 1.95
N ARG A 200 -7.79 10.96 3.21
CA ARG A 200 -9.02 11.29 3.91
C ARG A 200 -9.20 12.80 4.05
N LEU A 201 -8.15 13.51 4.44
CA LEU A 201 -8.16 14.97 4.57
C LEU A 201 -8.51 15.64 3.24
N GLY A 202 -7.87 15.25 2.14
CA GLY A 202 -8.19 15.80 0.82
C GLY A 202 -9.63 15.53 0.40
N ALA A 203 -10.16 14.34 0.68
CA ALA A 203 -11.56 14.01 0.42
C ALA A 203 -12.55 14.81 1.30
N ASP A 204 -12.24 14.97 2.59
CA ASP A 204 -13.08 15.72 3.54
C ASP A 204 -13.13 17.20 3.21
N LEU A 205 -12.01 17.80 2.79
CA LEU A 205 -11.91 19.16 2.26
C LEU A 205 -12.59 19.35 0.90
N GLY A 206 -13.11 18.27 0.29
CA GLY A 206 -13.78 18.33 -1.01
C GLY A 206 -12.82 18.61 -2.18
N TRP A 207 -11.53 18.32 -2.01
CA TRP A 207 -10.55 18.55 -3.06
C TRP A 207 -10.74 17.58 -4.23
N SER A 208 -10.26 18.02 -5.40
CA SER A 208 -10.20 17.17 -6.59
C SER A 208 -9.26 15.98 -6.37
N GLN A 209 -9.41 14.94 -7.20
CA GLN A 209 -8.57 13.75 -7.14
C GLN A 209 -7.08 14.08 -7.27
N VAL A 210 -6.71 14.97 -8.20
CA VAL A 210 -5.32 15.42 -8.40
C VAL A 210 -4.76 16.12 -7.17
N LYS A 211 -5.50 17.06 -6.57
CA LYS A 211 -5.06 17.76 -5.34
C LYS A 211 -4.93 16.79 -4.16
N THR A 212 -5.84 15.82 -4.07
CA THR A 212 -5.80 14.78 -3.03
C THR A 212 -4.60 13.85 -3.21
N LEU A 213 -4.31 13.44 -4.46
CA LEU A 213 -3.12 12.65 -4.80
C LEU A 213 -1.84 13.41 -4.48
N ALA A 214 -1.75 14.69 -4.87
CA ALA A 214 -0.60 15.54 -4.58
C ALA A 214 -0.36 15.66 -3.07
N LEU A 215 -1.43 15.76 -2.27
CA LEU A 215 -1.33 15.73 -0.81
C LEU A 215 -0.83 14.36 -0.30
N ALA A 216 -1.33 13.24 -0.85
CA ALA A 216 -0.90 11.90 -0.45
C ALA A 216 0.60 11.63 -0.73
N CYS A 217 1.20 12.30 -1.72
CA CYS A 217 2.65 12.25 -1.95
C CYS A 217 3.48 12.81 -0.77
N TRP A 218 2.87 13.57 0.15
CA TRP A 218 3.52 14.01 1.39
C TRP A 218 3.50 12.96 2.51
N SER A 219 3.00 11.76 2.23
CA SER A 219 2.98 10.66 3.22
C SER A 219 4.38 10.20 3.64
N THR A 220 5.38 10.16 2.74
CA THR A 220 6.75 9.77 3.09
C THR A 220 7.41 10.75 4.07
N PRO A 221 7.44 12.08 3.82
CA PRO A 221 7.95 13.03 4.82
C PRO A 221 7.19 12.98 6.15
N LEU A 222 5.86 12.90 6.11
CA LEU A 222 5.04 12.82 7.32
C LEU A 222 5.33 11.54 8.11
N MET A 223 5.50 10.42 7.40
CA MET A 223 5.86 9.14 7.99
C MET A 223 7.21 9.21 8.70
N ILE A 224 8.24 9.84 8.12
CA ILE A 224 9.55 9.96 8.76
C ILE A 224 9.42 10.70 10.11
N ILE A 225 8.60 11.74 10.17
CA ILE A 225 8.33 12.48 11.41
C ILE A 225 7.62 11.59 12.42
N VAL A 226 6.51 10.95 12.02
CA VAL A 226 5.69 10.10 12.90
C VAL A 226 6.48 8.88 13.40
N LEU A 227 7.29 8.26 12.55
CA LEU A 227 8.17 7.15 12.91
C LEU A 227 9.14 7.56 14.01
N ASN A 228 9.81 8.71 13.88
CA ASN A 228 10.74 9.20 14.89
C ASN A 228 10.04 9.58 16.21
N VAL A 229 8.80 10.08 16.17
CA VAL A 229 8.00 10.27 17.38
C VAL A 229 7.81 8.94 18.11
N PHE A 230 7.46 7.87 17.38
CA PHE A 230 7.32 6.54 17.98
C PHE A 230 8.64 5.93 18.43
N THR A 231 9.76 6.25 17.79
CA THR A 231 11.08 5.85 18.27
C THR A 231 11.38 6.46 19.63
N VAL A 232 11.09 7.75 19.81
CA VAL A 232 11.22 8.41 21.12
C VAL A 232 10.27 7.82 22.16
N LEU A 233 8.99 7.61 21.81
CA LEU A 233 8.00 7.01 22.73
C LEU A 233 8.35 5.56 23.11
N GLY A 234 8.91 4.81 22.17
CA GLY A 234 9.41 3.46 22.38
C GLY A 234 10.72 3.41 23.16
N LEU A 235 11.34 4.55 23.49
CA LEU A 235 12.66 4.63 24.14
C LEU A 235 13.79 3.96 23.34
N ASP A 236 13.55 3.65 22.07
CA ASP A 236 14.60 3.24 21.15
C ASP A 236 15.44 4.46 20.79
N ARG A 237 16.71 4.24 20.42
CA ARG A 237 17.59 5.34 20.01
C ARG A 237 17.03 5.97 18.73
N ILE A 238 16.91 7.30 18.68
CA ILE A 238 16.43 8.03 17.49
C ILE A 238 17.29 7.60 16.29
N GLY A 239 16.65 7.22 15.18
CA GLY A 239 17.31 6.65 13.99
C GLY A 239 17.49 5.13 13.99
N MET A 240 17.20 4.45 15.11
CA MET A 240 17.29 3.00 15.25
C MET A 240 15.96 2.40 15.73
N PRO A 241 14.88 2.50 14.94
CA PRO A 241 13.59 1.93 15.32
C PRO A 241 13.68 0.41 15.50
N GLY A 242 13.29 -0.08 16.69
CA GLY A 242 13.31 -1.48 17.06
C GLY A 242 11.94 -2.03 17.45
N PRO A 243 11.92 -3.19 18.13
CA PRO A 243 10.68 -3.78 18.63
C PRO A 243 9.91 -2.86 19.59
N GLN A 244 10.59 -1.97 20.33
CA GLN A 244 9.93 -1.05 21.25
C GLN A 244 9.20 0.07 20.50
N THR A 245 9.81 0.62 19.44
CA THR A 245 9.13 1.52 18.48
C THR A 245 7.87 0.87 17.90
N VAL A 246 7.96 -0.38 17.44
CA VAL A 246 6.82 -1.12 16.87
C VAL A 246 5.71 -1.27 17.91
N LEU A 247 6.06 -1.64 19.14
CA LEU A 247 5.11 -1.77 20.24
C LEU A 247 4.44 -0.43 20.57
N ALA A 248 5.22 0.66 20.68
CA ALA A 248 4.70 2.00 20.94
C ALA A 248 3.72 2.46 19.85
N ALA A 249 4.11 2.31 18.57
CA ALA A 249 3.24 2.63 17.43
C ALA A 249 1.94 1.82 17.47
N THR A 250 2.04 0.51 17.73
CA THR A 250 0.90 -0.41 17.80
C THR A 250 -0.07 -0.02 18.91
N LEU A 251 0.44 0.21 20.13
CA LEU A 251 -0.38 0.56 21.30
C LEU A 251 -1.04 1.92 21.12
N CYS A 252 -0.31 2.93 20.65
CA CYS A 252 -0.88 4.26 20.43
C CYS A 252 -1.95 4.25 19.33
N PHE A 253 -1.71 3.56 18.21
CA PHE A 253 -2.70 3.47 17.14
C PHE A 253 -3.92 2.63 17.54
N ALA A 254 -3.73 1.55 18.31
CA ALA A 254 -4.83 0.80 18.89
C ALA A 254 -5.66 1.68 19.85
N ALA A 255 -5.01 2.49 20.69
CA ALA A 255 -5.69 3.45 21.56
C ALA A 255 -6.48 4.49 20.75
N MET A 256 -5.95 5.00 19.62
CA MET A 256 -6.72 5.89 18.73
C MET A 256 -7.96 5.19 18.16
N CYS A 257 -7.86 3.91 17.80
CA CYS A 257 -8.99 3.12 17.31
C CYS A 257 -10.10 2.94 18.36
N ILE A 258 -9.71 2.76 19.63
CA ILE A 258 -10.63 2.55 20.76
C ILE A 258 -11.25 3.88 21.21
N CYS A 259 -10.43 4.92 21.40
CA CYS A 259 -10.86 6.20 21.95
C CYS A 259 -11.62 7.05 20.92
N GLN A 260 -11.37 6.87 19.62
CA GLN A 260 -11.98 7.61 18.52
C GLN A 260 -12.04 9.13 18.80
N PRO A 261 -10.88 9.78 18.97
CA PRO A 261 -10.83 11.19 19.36
C PRO A 261 -11.55 12.05 18.31
N LYS A 262 -12.33 13.03 18.78
CA LYS A 262 -13.13 13.93 17.95
C LYS A 262 -12.50 15.32 17.90
N PRO A 263 -11.49 15.56 17.04
CA PRO A 263 -10.92 16.89 16.92
C PRO A 263 -11.98 17.88 16.42
N GLU A 264 -12.23 18.93 17.20
CA GLU A 264 -13.24 19.96 16.89
C GLU A 264 -12.96 20.68 15.56
N ALA A 265 -11.68 20.78 15.18
CA ALA A 265 -11.23 21.45 13.95
C ALA A 265 -11.48 20.66 12.66
N TRP A 266 -11.92 19.38 12.72
CA TRP A 266 -12.06 18.56 11.53
C TRP A 266 -13.41 18.78 10.80
N PRO A 267 -13.44 18.89 9.45
CA PRO A 267 -14.67 19.08 8.70
C PRO A 267 -15.68 17.96 8.95
N GLN A 268 -16.91 18.35 9.27
CA GLN A 268 -17.94 17.39 9.66
C GLN A 268 -18.73 16.90 8.38
N LYS A 269 -18.52 15.64 7.87
CA LYS A 269 -19.29 14.91 6.77
C LYS A 269 -19.97 13.54 7.07
N LYS A 270 -21.26 13.30 6.77
CA LYS A 270 -22.08 12.26 7.48
C LYS A 270 -21.48 10.87 7.17
N ALA A 271 -21.48 9.96 8.13
CA ALA A 271 -20.96 8.61 7.90
C ALA A 271 -21.72 7.95 6.75
N GLN A 272 -21.00 7.23 5.90
CA GLN A 272 -21.59 6.59 4.73
C GLN A 272 -22.26 5.27 5.12
N LEU A 273 -23.47 5.05 4.63
CA LEU A 273 -24.15 3.77 4.78
C LEU A 273 -23.57 2.77 3.77
N LEU A 274 -23.15 1.62 4.27
CA LEU A 274 -22.66 0.51 3.46
C LEU A 274 -23.75 -0.56 3.34
N ASN A 275 -24.23 -0.77 2.11
CA ASN A 275 -25.24 -1.78 1.81
C ASN A 275 -24.59 -3.17 1.74
N GLY A 276 -24.51 -3.87 2.88
CA GLY A 276 -24.05 -5.26 2.97
C GLY A 276 -22.52 -5.45 2.94
N PRO A 277 -22.02 -6.67 3.21
CA PRO A 277 -20.58 -7.01 3.22
C PRO A 277 -19.93 -6.83 1.84
N GLU A 278 -18.59 -6.76 1.78
CA GLU A 278 -17.93 -6.84 0.46
C GLU A 278 -18.18 -8.20 -0.19
N HIS A 279 -18.07 -8.23 -1.52
CA HIS A 279 -18.18 -9.47 -2.28
C HIS A 279 -17.18 -10.51 -1.74
N TRP A 280 -17.63 -11.77 -1.66
CA TRP A 280 -16.85 -12.85 -1.02
C TRP A 280 -15.48 -13.07 -1.67
N SER A 281 -15.32 -12.73 -2.96
CA SER A 281 -14.05 -12.83 -3.67
C SER A 281 -12.94 -11.98 -3.04
N VAL A 282 -13.25 -10.83 -2.44
CA VAL A 282 -12.25 -10.00 -1.73
C VAL A 282 -11.67 -10.76 -0.55
N ARG A 283 -12.55 -11.36 0.26
CA ARG A 283 -12.17 -12.18 1.41
C ARG A 283 -11.36 -13.41 0.98
N ALA A 284 -11.83 -14.11 -0.05
CA ALA A 284 -11.14 -15.27 -0.60
C ALA A 284 -9.73 -14.92 -1.13
N MET A 285 -9.58 -13.80 -1.83
CA MET A 285 -8.28 -13.34 -2.34
C MET A 285 -7.30 -13.03 -1.20
N LEU A 286 -7.75 -12.35 -0.14
CA LEU A 286 -6.90 -12.04 1.01
C LEU A 286 -6.53 -13.28 1.82
N CYS A 287 -7.46 -14.22 2.01
CA CYS A 287 -7.14 -15.53 2.59
C CYS A 287 -6.13 -16.29 1.72
N THR A 288 -6.26 -16.22 0.39
CA THR A 288 -5.31 -16.82 -0.55
C THR A 288 -3.93 -16.19 -0.42
N TYR A 289 -3.84 -14.86 -0.28
CA TYR A 289 -2.57 -14.17 -0.02
C TYR A 289 -1.87 -14.70 1.24
N PHE A 290 -2.56 -14.74 2.38
CA PHE A 290 -1.96 -15.23 3.63
C PHE A 290 -1.62 -16.73 3.56
N ALA A 291 -2.48 -17.53 2.94
CA ALA A 291 -2.23 -18.96 2.74
C ALA A 291 -1.00 -19.20 1.85
N THR A 292 -0.84 -18.44 0.76
CA THR A 292 0.31 -18.55 -0.14
C THR A 292 1.62 -18.25 0.59
N LEU A 293 1.67 -17.24 1.47
CA LEU A 293 2.89 -16.96 2.24
C LEU A 293 3.25 -18.10 3.21
N VAL A 294 2.25 -18.70 3.87
CA VAL A 294 2.46 -19.90 4.68
C VAL A 294 2.95 -21.06 3.83
N LEU A 295 2.33 -21.31 2.66
CA LEU A 295 2.75 -22.35 1.74
C LEU A 295 4.18 -22.12 1.23
N VAL A 296 4.58 -20.88 0.98
CA VAL A 296 5.97 -20.54 0.64
C VAL A 296 6.91 -20.98 1.75
N GLY A 297 6.60 -20.64 3.01
CA GLY A 297 7.39 -21.03 4.18
C GLY A 297 7.43 -22.54 4.45
N LEU A 298 6.45 -23.30 3.97
CA LEU A 298 6.38 -24.76 4.12
C LEU A 298 7.05 -25.52 2.96
N LEU A 299 6.97 -25.00 1.74
CA LEU A 299 7.35 -25.72 0.52
C LEU A 299 8.75 -25.37 0.01
N PHE A 300 9.26 -24.17 0.30
CA PHE A 300 10.57 -23.73 -0.17
C PHE A 300 11.62 -23.75 0.94
N SER A 301 12.86 -24.01 0.55
CA SER A 301 14.03 -23.94 1.42
C SER A 301 14.85 -22.70 1.08
N PRO A 302 15.18 -21.83 2.05
CA PRO A 302 15.96 -20.63 1.79
C PRO A 302 17.34 -20.90 1.17
N GLU A 303 18.01 -21.99 1.55
CA GLU A 303 19.34 -22.37 1.03
C GLU A 303 19.35 -22.78 -0.44
N LYS A 304 18.16 -22.95 -1.04
CA LYS A 304 18.00 -23.22 -2.47
C LYS A 304 17.70 -21.96 -3.29
N GLN A 305 17.62 -20.80 -2.64
CA GLN A 305 17.38 -19.54 -3.34
C GLN A 305 18.73 -18.90 -3.70
N VAL A 306 18.91 -18.59 -4.98
CA VAL A 306 20.09 -17.92 -5.53
C VAL A 306 19.66 -16.59 -6.13
N SER A 307 20.30 -15.50 -5.70
CA SER A 307 19.99 -14.15 -6.14
C SER A 307 21.23 -13.51 -6.77
N THR A 308 21.21 -13.39 -8.09
CA THR A 308 22.21 -12.63 -8.87
C THR A 308 21.61 -11.28 -9.24
N GLY A 309 22.28 -10.20 -8.84
CA GLY A 309 21.76 -8.86 -9.09
C GLY A 309 22.55 -7.79 -8.37
N VAL A 310 21.93 -6.61 -8.24
CA VAL A 310 22.48 -5.52 -7.43
C VAL A 310 22.28 -5.83 -5.95
N HIS A 311 23.34 -5.76 -5.17
CA HIS A 311 23.33 -5.97 -3.71
C HIS A 311 24.10 -4.84 -3.02
N GLN A 312 24.21 -4.90 -1.68
CA GLN A 312 25.11 -3.99 -0.96
C GLN A 312 26.52 -4.10 -1.56
N GLN A 313 27.14 -2.96 -1.85
CA GLN A 313 28.43 -2.93 -2.52
C GLN A 313 29.48 -3.75 -1.74
N PHE A 314 30.23 -4.58 -2.46
CA PHE A 314 31.34 -5.36 -1.92
C PHE A 314 32.66 -4.61 -2.15
N GLY A 315 33.51 -4.52 -1.12
CA GLY A 315 34.75 -3.75 -1.16
C GLY A 315 35.55 -3.81 0.14
N SER A 316 36.30 -2.75 0.43
CA SER A 316 37.15 -2.68 1.65
C SER A 316 36.32 -2.72 2.95
N CYS A 317 36.69 -3.61 3.88
CA CYS A 317 36.02 -3.78 5.19
C CYS A 317 36.07 -2.54 6.11
N ASP A 318 37.05 -1.67 5.90
CA ASP A 318 37.30 -0.51 6.74
C ASP A 318 36.55 0.74 6.27
N ALA A 319 35.97 0.70 5.06
CA ALA A 319 35.22 1.83 4.52
C ALA A 319 33.92 2.04 5.28
N THR A 320 33.73 3.27 5.77
CA THR A 320 32.54 3.70 6.50
C THR A 320 31.85 4.84 5.78
N ASP A 321 30.58 5.01 6.10
CA ASP A 321 29.74 6.13 5.67
C ASP A 321 28.80 6.51 6.82
N ILE A 322 28.01 7.56 6.65
CA ILE A 322 27.09 8.07 7.65
C ILE A 322 25.65 7.90 7.16
N ASP A 323 24.76 7.47 8.05
CA ASP A 323 23.32 7.37 7.76
C ASP A 323 22.62 8.74 7.80
N LEU A 324 21.31 8.76 7.55
CA LEU A 324 20.50 9.98 7.61
C LEU A 324 20.56 10.71 8.97
N MET A 325 20.80 9.99 10.06
CA MET A 325 20.77 10.50 11.43
C MET A 325 22.15 10.83 12.00
N GLY A 326 23.21 10.68 11.20
CA GLY A 326 24.57 10.99 11.62
C GLY A 326 25.32 9.81 12.23
N TYR A 327 24.80 8.59 12.18
CA TYR A 327 25.45 7.41 12.71
C TYR A 327 26.37 6.76 11.68
N GLU A 328 27.51 6.26 12.16
CA GLU A 328 28.45 5.50 11.34
C GLU A 328 27.86 4.13 10.95
N ARG A 329 27.99 3.78 9.67
CA ARG A 329 27.70 2.46 9.11
C ARG A 329 28.81 2.04 8.15
N LYS A 330 28.89 0.75 7.83
CA LYS A 330 29.83 0.22 6.85
C LYS A 330 29.32 0.50 5.45
N ARG A 331 30.17 1.12 4.63
CA ARG A 331 29.83 1.43 3.24
C ARG A 331 29.75 0.16 2.40
N TYR A 332 30.68 -0.77 2.65
CA TYR A 332 30.78 -2.02 1.91
C TYR A 332 30.60 -3.23 2.82
N ILE A 333 30.08 -4.31 2.25
CA ILE A 333 30.32 -5.65 2.79
C ILE A 333 31.66 -6.19 2.28
N CYS A 334 32.24 -7.15 3.00
CA CYS A 334 33.49 -7.78 2.59
C CYS A 334 33.52 -9.26 2.98
N ARG A 335 34.58 -9.98 2.59
CA ARG A 335 34.68 -11.42 2.82
C ARG A 335 34.68 -11.79 4.30
N GLU A 336 35.28 -10.93 5.13
CA GLU A 336 35.43 -11.11 6.56
C GLU A 336 34.22 -10.63 7.36
N ARG A 337 33.39 -9.74 6.77
CA ARG A 337 32.25 -9.11 7.43
C ARG A 337 31.06 -8.97 6.48
N PHE A 338 30.11 -9.87 6.66
CA PHE A 338 28.82 -9.88 5.99
C PHE A 338 27.80 -10.66 6.86
N PRO A 339 26.49 -10.53 6.63
CA PRO A 339 25.46 -11.14 7.45
C PRO A 339 25.29 -12.64 7.13
N THR A 340 26.22 -13.45 7.66
CA THR A 340 26.32 -14.92 7.45
C THR A 340 25.08 -15.72 7.84
N THR A 341 24.15 -15.12 8.60
CA THR A 341 22.87 -15.74 8.99
C THR A 341 21.80 -15.68 7.90
N TYR A 342 21.99 -14.84 6.88
CA TYR A 342 21.02 -14.61 5.81
C TYR A 342 21.49 -15.17 4.48
N PHE A 343 22.73 -14.90 4.09
CA PHE A 343 23.28 -15.35 2.82
C PHE A 343 24.75 -15.74 2.92
N HIS A 344 25.27 -16.36 1.88
CA HIS A 344 26.69 -16.52 1.62
C HIS A 344 27.04 -16.31 0.14
N PHE A 345 28.33 -16.11 -0.12
CA PHE A 345 28.84 -15.89 -1.47
C PHE A 345 29.05 -17.19 -2.26
N GLU A 346 29.24 -18.32 -1.60
CA GLU A 346 29.58 -19.61 -2.23
C GLU A 346 28.35 -20.42 -2.66
N CYS A 347 27.80 -20.10 -3.84
CA CYS A 347 26.55 -20.68 -4.30
C CYS A 347 26.73 -22.08 -4.90
N ARG A 348 25.86 -23.03 -4.54
CA ARG A 348 25.72 -24.28 -5.31
C ARG A 348 24.71 -24.04 -6.42
N MET A 349 25.20 -23.90 -7.65
CA MET A 349 24.34 -23.61 -8.79
C MET A 349 23.44 -24.82 -9.13
N PRO A 350 22.13 -24.61 -9.35
CA PRO A 350 21.18 -25.71 -9.58
C PRO A 350 21.37 -26.47 -10.90
N GLU A 351 21.95 -25.84 -11.94
CA GLU A 351 22.09 -26.46 -13.28
C GLU A 351 23.50 -26.31 -13.86
N ALA A 352 23.88 -27.29 -14.68
CA ALA A 352 25.13 -27.28 -15.41
C ALA A 352 25.11 -26.19 -16.50
N GLY A 353 26.03 -25.21 -16.40
CA GLY A 353 26.14 -24.09 -17.34
C GLY A 353 25.75 -22.73 -16.76
N MET A 354 25.25 -22.69 -15.53
CA MET A 354 25.08 -21.41 -14.81
C MET A 354 26.41 -20.93 -14.25
N GLU A 355 26.76 -19.68 -14.52
CA GLU A 355 27.96 -19.04 -13.99
C GLU A 355 27.65 -18.25 -12.72
N GLN A 356 28.32 -18.59 -11.63
CA GLN A 356 28.29 -17.82 -10.40
C GLN A 356 29.21 -16.60 -10.54
N ILE A 357 28.65 -15.41 -10.38
CA ILE A 357 29.44 -14.17 -10.34
C ILE A 357 29.87 -13.93 -8.90
N THR A 358 31.11 -14.29 -8.56
CA THR A 358 31.69 -13.99 -7.24
C THR A 358 31.95 -12.49 -7.09
N PRO A 359 31.77 -11.90 -5.90
CA PRO A 359 32.06 -10.47 -5.68
C PRO A 359 33.47 -10.08 -6.12
N GLU A 360 34.46 -10.94 -5.87
CA GLU A 360 35.87 -10.69 -6.18
C GLU A 360 36.11 -10.63 -7.70
N ALA A 361 35.41 -11.45 -8.49
CA ALA A 361 35.47 -11.41 -9.95
C ALA A 361 34.71 -10.22 -10.55
N ALA A 362 33.75 -9.65 -9.82
CA ALA A 362 32.95 -8.51 -10.23
C ALA A 362 33.56 -7.15 -9.85
N LEU A 363 34.72 -7.14 -9.18
CA LEU A 363 35.39 -5.91 -8.75
C LEU A 363 35.78 -5.05 -9.96
N THR A 364 35.26 -3.82 -9.98
CA THR A 364 35.68 -2.75 -10.89
C THR A 364 36.12 -1.58 -10.02
N ASP A 365 37.36 -1.12 -10.19
CA ASP A 365 37.95 -0.06 -9.34
C ASP A 365 37.88 -0.35 -7.83
N GLY A 366 37.97 -1.64 -7.46
CA GLY A 366 37.96 -2.09 -6.06
C GLY A 366 36.57 -2.17 -5.40
N VAL A 367 35.49 -2.03 -6.18
CA VAL A 367 34.10 -2.18 -5.70
C VAL A 367 33.30 -3.09 -6.63
N ALA A 368 32.41 -3.91 -6.08
CA ALA A 368 31.47 -4.70 -6.86
C ALA A 368 30.02 -4.44 -6.39
N SER A 369 29.17 -3.96 -7.29
CA SER A 369 27.74 -3.72 -7.03
C SER A 369 26.85 -4.87 -7.51
N TRP A 370 27.33 -5.70 -8.45
CA TRP A 370 26.57 -6.78 -9.07
C TRP A 370 27.26 -8.12 -8.87
N TYR A 371 26.66 -9.03 -8.09
CA TYR A 371 27.23 -10.35 -7.81
C TYR A 371 26.14 -11.34 -7.39
N THR A 372 26.53 -12.59 -7.17
CA THR A 372 25.63 -13.69 -6.79
C THR A 372 25.75 -13.99 -5.30
N ILE A 373 24.60 -14.11 -4.64
CA ILE A 373 24.46 -14.61 -3.27
C ILE A 373 23.46 -15.77 -3.23
N CYS A 374 23.57 -16.59 -2.19
CA CYS A 374 22.63 -17.69 -1.94
C CYS A 374 22.18 -17.69 -0.49
N GLY A 375 20.96 -18.16 -0.27
CA GLY A 375 20.32 -18.12 1.04
C GLY A 375 20.97 -19.10 2.01
N GLN A 376 20.73 -18.89 3.31
CA GLN A 376 21.18 -19.79 4.37
C GLN A 376 20.02 -20.63 4.90
N PRO A 377 20.23 -21.81 5.50
CA PRO A 377 19.16 -22.59 6.15
C PRO A 377 18.69 -21.92 7.44
N HIS A 378 17.43 -22.11 7.81
CA HIS A 378 16.83 -21.48 9.00
C HIS A 378 17.63 -21.82 10.26
N ALA A 379 18.03 -20.80 11.02
CA ALA A 379 18.64 -21.01 12.34
C ALA A 379 17.62 -21.64 13.31
N ASP A 380 16.38 -21.18 13.28
CA ASP A 380 15.26 -21.72 14.05
C ASP A 380 13.99 -21.71 13.20
N TYR A 381 13.78 -22.82 12.47
CA TYR A 381 12.64 -22.96 11.57
C TYR A 381 11.31 -22.95 12.32
N GLN A 382 11.25 -23.57 13.50
CA GLN A 382 10.00 -23.71 14.25
C GLN A 382 9.50 -22.36 14.78
N ASN A 383 10.39 -21.55 15.35
CA ASN A 383 10.02 -20.23 15.83
C ASN A 383 9.68 -19.28 14.68
N TRP A 384 10.43 -19.32 13.58
CA TRP A 384 10.13 -18.52 12.39
C TRP A 384 8.78 -18.89 11.77
N LEU A 385 8.50 -20.19 11.57
CA LEU A 385 7.24 -20.67 11.00
C LEU A 385 6.05 -20.38 11.93
N SER A 386 6.22 -20.54 13.24
CA SER A 386 5.17 -20.21 14.21
C SER A 386 4.81 -18.73 14.16
N GLY A 387 5.81 -17.85 14.08
CA GLY A 387 5.59 -16.41 13.89
C GLY A 387 4.83 -16.11 12.59
N LEU A 388 5.22 -16.75 11.48
CA LEU A 388 4.55 -16.61 10.19
C LEU A 388 3.08 -17.05 10.27
N LEU A 389 2.80 -18.22 10.86
CA LEU A 389 1.44 -18.74 11.03
C LEU A 389 0.56 -17.82 11.88
N VAL A 390 1.09 -17.29 12.99
CA VAL A 390 0.36 -16.37 13.87
C VAL A 390 0.01 -15.08 13.13
N LEU A 391 0.96 -14.49 12.41
CA LEU A 391 0.71 -13.25 11.67
C LEU A 391 -0.27 -13.47 10.51
N CYS A 392 -0.08 -14.52 9.71
CA CYS A 392 -0.98 -14.86 8.61
C CYS A 392 -2.41 -15.19 9.10
N GLY A 393 -2.53 -15.95 10.18
CA GLY A 393 -3.83 -16.27 10.79
C GLY A 393 -4.52 -15.02 11.33
N THR A 394 -3.77 -14.17 12.05
CA THR A 394 -4.29 -12.89 12.56
C THR A 394 -4.72 -11.98 11.42
N GLY A 395 -3.91 -11.86 10.37
CA GLY A 395 -4.24 -11.06 9.19
C GLY A 395 -5.48 -11.55 8.48
N ALA A 396 -5.59 -12.85 8.21
CA ALA A 396 -6.78 -13.44 7.60
C ALA A 396 -8.03 -13.12 8.43
N LEU A 397 -7.98 -13.32 9.76
CA LEU A 397 -9.12 -13.04 10.65
C LEU A 397 -9.50 -11.55 10.67
N LEU A 398 -8.53 -10.65 10.78
CA LEU A 398 -8.78 -9.21 10.82
C LEU A 398 -9.37 -8.69 9.51
N PHE A 399 -8.85 -9.13 8.35
CA PHE A 399 -9.40 -8.75 7.06
C PHE A 399 -10.77 -9.38 6.80
N LEU A 400 -10.99 -10.64 7.21
CA LEU A 400 -12.31 -11.26 7.17
C LEU A 400 -13.33 -10.48 8.00
N PHE A 401 -12.95 -10.09 9.23
CA PHE A 401 -13.77 -9.23 10.07
C PHE A 401 -14.07 -7.90 9.38
N ALA A 402 -13.03 -7.16 8.98
CA ALA A 402 -13.16 -5.81 8.41
C ALA A 402 -14.08 -5.80 7.18
N PHE A 403 -13.93 -6.75 6.26
CA PHE A 403 -14.74 -6.85 5.05
C PHE A 403 -16.13 -7.46 5.27
N SER A 404 -16.37 -8.11 6.41
CA SER A 404 -17.68 -8.59 6.82
C SER A 404 -18.48 -7.55 7.62
N THR A 405 -17.89 -6.42 8.00
CA THR A 405 -18.64 -5.35 8.68
C THR A 405 -19.66 -4.68 7.73
N TYR A 406 -20.90 -4.57 8.17
CA TYR A 406 -21.97 -3.80 7.52
C TYR A 406 -23.08 -3.46 8.54
N LEU A 407 -23.88 -2.42 8.24
CA LEU A 407 -25.12 -2.17 8.99
C LEU A 407 -26.25 -2.97 8.35
N LYS A 408 -26.92 -3.80 9.15
CA LYS A 408 -28.28 -4.22 8.81
C LYS A 408 -29.15 -3.01 9.11
N GLU A 409 -29.76 -2.42 8.09
CA GLU A 409 -30.79 -1.40 8.29
C GLU A 409 -31.80 -2.02 9.27
N GLU A 410 -31.97 -1.42 10.46
CA GLU A 410 -33.03 -1.84 11.36
C GLU A 410 -34.34 -1.65 10.60
N SER A 411 -34.86 -2.76 10.09
CA SER A 411 -36.11 -2.81 9.35
C SER A 411 -37.21 -2.26 10.25
N GLY A 412 -37.50 -0.98 10.06
CA GLY A 412 -38.65 -0.23 10.55
C GLY A 412 -39.18 -0.62 11.92
N CYS A 413 -39.02 0.27 12.91
CA CYS A 413 -40.15 0.59 13.76
C CYS A 413 -41.34 0.88 12.84
N LYS A 414 -42.25 -0.09 12.70
CA LYS A 414 -43.57 0.13 12.12
C LYS A 414 -44.15 1.33 12.86
N MET A 415 -44.28 2.46 12.18
CA MET A 415 -45.09 3.53 12.74
C MET A 415 -46.47 2.91 13.03
N PRO A 416 -47.04 3.14 14.24
CA PRO A 416 -48.40 2.70 14.51
C PRO A 416 -49.30 3.28 13.41
N PRO A 417 -50.29 2.51 12.93
CA PRO A 417 -51.18 2.96 11.89
C PRO A 417 -51.78 4.30 12.32
N SER A 418 -51.61 5.30 11.46
CA SER A 418 -52.25 6.60 11.58
C SER A 418 -53.73 6.38 11.86
N VAL A 419 -54.19 6.88 13.01
CA VAL A 419 -55.61 6.97 13.33
C VAL A 419 -56.28 7.76 12.20
N VAL A 420 -57.08 7.04 11.43
CA VAL A 420 -58.03 7.60 10.47
C VAL A 420 -59.26 8.00 11.28
N GLU A 421 -59.41 9.29 11.51
CA GLU A 421 -60.63 9.97 11.98
C GLU A 421 -60.53 11.40 11.48
N SER A 422 -61.50 12.05 10.85
CA SER A 422 -62.71 11.67 10.13
C SER A 422 -63.09 12.94 9.35
N GLU A 423 -63.72 12.78 8.19
CA GLU A 423 -64.17 13.87 7.32
C GLU A 423 -65.20 14.83 7.98
N ASN A 424 -65.00 16.15 7.73
CA ASN A 424 -65.97 17.23 7.42
C ASN A 424 -67.10 17.62 8.41
N PRO A 425 -67.67 18.87 8.38
CA PRO A 425 -67.96 19.66 7.16
C PRO A 425 -67.81 21.20 7.22
N GLU A 426 -67.86 21.76 6.00
CA GLU A 426 -68.38 23.07 5.56
C GLU A 426 -68.47 24.26 6.55
N VAL A 427 -67.73 25.33 6.23
CA VAL A 427 -68.15 26.70 6.53
C VAL A 427 -68.05 27.55 5.27
N LYS A 428 -69.23 28.05 4.84
CA LYS A 428 -69.45 29.07 3.80
C LYS A 428 -69.53 30.47 4.44
N VAL A 429 -69.51 31.48 3.55
CA VAL A 429 -69.83 32.93 3.73
C VAL A 429 -68.68 33.76 4.37
N SER A 430 -68.25 34.94 3.92
CA SER A 430 -68.85 35.98 3.05
C SER A 430 -67.77 36.93 2.49
N ASP A 431 -68.10 37.60 1.39
CA ASP A 431 -67.41 38.76 0.81
C ASP A 431 -67.22 39.93 1.79
N GLU A 432 -66.10 40.67 1.68
CA GLU A 432 -66.16 42.14 1.65
C GLU A 432 -64.92 42.81 1.00
N LEU A 433 -65.22 43.87 0.25
CA LEU A 433 -64.37 44.74 -0.54
C LEU A 433 -63.29 45.49 0.27
N GLY A 434 -62.12 45.71 -0.34
CA GLY A 434 -61.14 46.68 0.18
C GLY A 434 -59.99 47.02 -0.76
N LYS A 435 -60.19 48.03 -1.60
CA LYS A 435 -59.20 48.66 -2.51
C LYS A 435 -57.87 49.01 -1.80
N ARG A 436 -56.72 48.75 -2.46
CA ARG A 436 -55.57 49.68 -2.61
C ARG A 436 -54.43 49.07 -3.47
N GLN A 437 -54.13 49.72 -4.58
CA GLN A 437 -52.85 49.67 -5.33
C GLN A 437 -51.95 50.85 -4.87
N PRO A 438 -50.70 51.03 -5.38
CA PRO A 438 -49.61 50.07 -5.53
C PRO A 438 -48.28 50.64 -4.99
N ARG A 439 -47.27 49.81 -4.68
CA ARG A 439 -45.87 50.27 -4.71
C ARG A 439 -44.91 49.20 -5.24
N SER A 440 -44.08 49.70 -6.15
CA SER A 440 -42.98 49.15 -6.90
C SER A 440 -41.84 48.58 -6.05
N SER A 441 -41.25 47.46 -6.49
CA SER A 441 -39.80 47.36 -6.81
C SER A 441 -39.42 45.92 -7.24
N THR A 442 -39.05 45.83 -8.52
CA THR A 442 -37.98 45.04 -9.18
C THR A 442 -37.53 43.64 -8.71
N PRO A 443 -37.06 42.79 -9.66
CA PRO A 443 -37.14 41.34 -9.57
C PRO A 443 -35.85 40.65 -9.12
N ARG A 444 -35.98 39.61 -8.28
CA ARG A 444 -34.93 38.61 -8.02
C ARG A 444 -34.88 37.59 -9.16
N ARG A 445 -33.67 37.41 -9.71
CA ARG A 445 -33.28 36.40 -10.70
C ARG A 445 -33.67 34.99 -10.24
N LYS A 446 -34.47 34.29 -11.05
CA LYS A 446 -34.64 32.83 -10.99
C LYS A 446 -33.47 32.18 -11.73
N GLY A 447 -32.65 31.43 -11.00
CA GLY A 447 -31.64 30.54 -11.58
C GLY A 447 -32.32 29.33 -12.21
N TRP A 448 -31.95 29.07 -13.45
CA TRP A 448 -32.42 27.93 -14.25
C TRP A 448 -31.73 26.66 -13.75
N TYR A 449 -32.53 25.67 -13.33
CA TYR A 449 -32.08 24.28 -13.24
C TYR A 449 -32.76 23.51 -14.37
N THR A 450 -32.01 23.23 -15.42
CA THR A 450 -32.40 22.33 -16.49
C THR A 450 -32.29 20.90 -15.97
N LYS A 451 -33.44 20.29 -15.67
CA LYS A 451 -33.57 18.86 -15.36
C LYS A 451 -33.48 18.11 -16.70
N CYS A 452 -32.37 17.42 -16.95
CA CYS A 452 -32.32 16.41 -18.02
C CYS A 452 -33.03 15.14 -17.53
N THR A 453 -34.28 14.97 -17.93
CA THR A 453 -34.99 13.68 -17.89
C THR A 453 -34.72 12.95 -19.19
N THR A 454 -33.85 11.94 -19.16
CA THR A 454 -33.68 11.01 -20.27
C THR A 454 -34.79 9.97 -20.20
N THR A 455 -35.79 10.10 -21.06
CA THR A 455 -36.84 9.10 -21.26
C THR A 455 -36.26 7.98 -22.12
N VAL A 456 -36.08 6.79 -21.55
CA VAL A 456 -35.71 5.59 -22.30
C VAL A 456 -36.94 5.10 -23.06
N GLN A 457 -36.95 5.26 -24.38
CA GLN A 457 -37.90 4.56 -25.24
C GLN A 457 -37.39 3.13 -25.53
N PRO A 458 -38.26 2.11 -25.52
CA PRO A 458 -37.88 0.76 -25.92
C PRO A 458 -37.65 0.69 -27.43
N PHE A 459 -36.50 0.13 -27.83
CA PHE A 459 -36.12 -0.11 -29.22
C PHE A 459 -37.09 -1.11 -29.89
N LYS A 460 -37.70 -0.70 -31.01
CA LYS A 460 -38.30 -1.61 -31.99
C LYS A 460 -37.21 -2.12 -32.92
N VAL A 461 -37.08 -3.44 -33.01
CA VAL A 461 -36.23 -4.12 -33.99
C VAL A 461 -36.95 -4.08 -35.34
N ASN A 462 -36.37 -3.40 -36.33
CA ASN A 462 -36.74 -3.56 -37.73
C ASN A 462 -35.63 -4.31 -38.47
N GLN A 463 -36.04 -5.40 -39.12
CA GLN A 463 -35.25 -6.13 -40.10
C GLN A 463 -35.02 -5.25 -41.33
N THR A 464 -33.77 -4.93 -41.64
CA THR A 464 -33.19 -4.93 -43.00
C THR A 464 -31.73 -4.49 -42.91
N GLY A 465 -30.88 -5.19 -43.66
CA GLY A 465 -29.43 -5.13 -43.56
C GLY A 465 -28.79 -3.83 -44.04
N GLY A 466 -27.61 -3.54 -43.51
CA GLY A 466 -26.72 -2.48 -43.96
C GLY A 466 -25.71 -2.09 -42.88
N LEU A 467 -24.52 -2.68 -42.92
CA LEU A 467 -23.37 -2.26 -42.12
C LEU A 467 -22.92 -0.86 -42.57
N LYS A 468 -23.01 0.13 -41.68
CA LYS A 468 -22.23 1.38 -41.74
C LYS A 468 -21.61 1.64 -40.38
N LEU A 469 -20.29 1.54 -40.30
CA LEU A 469 -19.49 2.09 -39.21
C LEU A 469 -19.40 3.61 -39.41
N GLU A 470 -19.94 4.39 -38.47
CA GLU A 470 -19.57 5.79 -38.31
C GLU A 470 -18.93 6.01 -36.95
N SER A 471 -17.66 6.43 -37.00
CA SER A 471 -16.86 6.90 -35.88
C SER A 471 -17.36 8.25 -35.39
N SER A 472 -17.77 8.32 -34.13
CA SER A 472 -18.04 9.58 -33.45
C SER A 472 -17.28 9.59 -32.12
N LEU A 473 -16.04 10.08 -32.17
CA LEU A 473 -15.36 10.67 -31.02
C LEU A 473 -16.19 11.86 -30.51
N ARG A 474 -16.67 11.77 -29.27
CA ARG A 474 -17.03 12.95 -28.49
C ARG A 474 -16.25 12.93 -27.19
N THR A 475 -15.30 13.84 -27.12
CA THR A 475 -14.72 14.39 -25.90
C THR A 475 -15.82 15.03 -25.04
N CYS A 476 -15.84 14.69 -23.76
CA CYS A 476 -16.38 15.52 -22.68
C CYS A 476 -15.24 15.85 -21.72
#